data_AF-W7EGD4-F1
#
_entry.id   AF-W7EGD4-F1
#
_cell.length_a   1.000
_cell.length_b   1.000
_cell.length_c   1.000
_cell.angle_alpha   90.00
_cell.angle_beta   90.00
_cell.angle_gamma   90.00
#
_symmetry.space_group_name_H-M   'P 1'
#
loop_
_entity.id
_entity.type
_entity.pdbx_description
1 polymer ?
#
loop_
_entity_poly.entity_id
_entity_poly.type
_entity_poly.pdbx_seq_one_letter_code
_entity_poly.pdbx_strand_id
1 'polypeptide(L)'
;MTANTEGDAFGRLPVELRIKILELSPDLFSLRSLAHASPALGRVLDRYPLEIVEVVLDVTVPVETRRLMGAVLKARFLRFPASLSEAQNVAKIDSPAITDEMRSARLDRAAAAVRSLLTTAQNVHAWSHACLEHLIQKSMELRPSTLIRLWDGRLSWKWYGKAESHGNYVPQYTGPPSWVEEQRMVKAFWRIQFFLELQGDDNKSRLMNCWAIQEVDVLSRSSPDDFYDMFRFQREQTLTAYDFLGEVISGTIPSVEAVHDDTHGLPKIRWTEGTVPRWSCAEPPSFGRNKDIFHQGREYLDQTPLSCRFLDMMSQPHTEGDSPLFGLSFQPYRRYGFAIWDNKRMADLGMRDPTNTSVFRNRIFYSFRWWSILTEEDVQQGLQNQ
;
A
#
# COMPACT_ATOMS: atom_id res chain seq x y z
N MET A 1 15.86 14.01 -38.63
CA MET A 1 16.86 13.17 -37.95
C MET A 1 16.41 11.73 -38.04
N THR A 2 17.05 10.95 -38.90
CA THR A 2 16.76 9.54 -39.16
C THR A 2 17.19 8.69 -37.97
N ALA A 3 16.23 8.11 -37.26
CA ALA A 3 16.49 7.18 -36.17
C ALA A 3 17.31 5.99 -36.71
N ASN A 4 18.40 5.68 -36.04
CA ASN A 4 19.35 4.62 -36.39
C ASN A 4 18.64 3.25 -36.28
N THR A 5 18.03 2.79 -37.36
CA THR A 5 17.22 1.56 -37.42
C THR A 5 18.05 0.28 -37.31
N GLU A 6 19.38 0.37 -37.35
CA GLU A 6 20.27 -0.79 -37.16
C GLU A 6 20.34 -1.26 -35.70
N GLY A 7 19.96 -0.42 -34.72
CA GLY A 7 20.03 -0.74 -33.28
C GLY A 7 18.72 -1.20 -32.62
N ASP A 8 17.56 -1.05 -33.28
CA ASP A 8 16.25 -1.42 -32.69
C ASP A 8 15.83 -2.82 -33.14
N ALA A 9 16.20 -3.84 -32.36
CA ALA A 9 15.89 -5.24 -32.64
C ALA A 9 14.37 -5.48 -32.83
N PHE A 10 13.52 -4.73 -32.12
CA PHE A 10 12.07 -4.83 -32.23
C PHE A 10 11.52 -4.15 -33.49
N GLY A 11 12.27 -3.22 -34.08
CA GLY A 11 11.88 -2.52 -35.31
C GLY A 11 11.71 -3.42 -36.53
N ARG A 12 12.32 -4.61 -36.53
CA ARG A 12 12.22 -5.61 -37.59
C ARG A 12 11.00 -6.52 -37.46
N LEU A 13 10.31 -6.48 -36.31
CA LEU A 13 9.16 -7.33 -36.05
C LEU A 13 7.87 -6.74 -36.65
N PRO A 14 6.96 -7.58 -37.16
CA PRO A 14 5.58 -7.19 -37.47
C PRO A 14 4.91 -6.45 -36.32
N VAL A 15 3.96 -5.57 -36.63
CA VAL A 15 3.30 -4.73 -35.61
C VAL A 15 2.52 -5.58 -34.61
N GLU A 16 1.94 -6.68 -35.06
CA GLU A 16 1.18 -7.64 -34.27
C GLU A 16 2.06 -8.29 -33.19
N LEU A 17 3.30 -8.64 -33.53
CA LEU A 17 4.26 -9.18 -32.57
C LEU A 17 4.72 -8.12 -31.58
N ARG A 18 4.88 -6.86 -32.02
CA ARG A 18 5.22 -5.75 -31.11
C ARG A 18 4.10 -5.46 -30.11
N ILE A 19 2.84 -5.48 -30.55
CA ILE A 19 1.68 -5.38 -29.66
C ILE A 19 1.73 -6.52 -28.64
N LYS A 20 1.94 -7.76 -29.10
CA LYS A 20 1.96 -8.92 -28.20
C LYS A 20 3.09 -8.87 -27.17
N ILE A 21 4.26 -8.38 -27.56
CA ILE A 21 5.39 -8.16 -26.64
C ILE A 21 5.00 -7.16 -25.54
N LEU A 22 4.34 -6.05 -25.91
CA LEU A 22 3.91 -5.05 -24.95
C LEU A 22 2.81 -5.58 -24.01
N GLU A 23 1.81 -6.29 -24.55
CA GLU A 23 0.74 -6.94 -23.77
C GLU A 23 1.25 -7.99 -22.78
N LEU A 24 2.36 -8.66 -23.10
CA LEU A 24 2.99 -9.68 -22.25
C LEU A 24 4.00 -9.08 -21.26
N SER A 25 4.05 -7.76 -21.12
CA SER A 25 4.90 -7.12 -20.12
C SER A 25 4.52 -7.62 -18.71
N PRO A 26 5.49 -8.04 -17.88
CA PRO A 26 5.20 -8.63 -16.57
C PRO A 26 4.64 -7.61 -15.57
N ASP A 27 4.85 -6.33 -15.82
CA ASP A 27 4.37 -5.21 -15.01
C ASP A 27 4.44 -3.90 -15.82
N LEU A 28 3.89 -2.81 -15.26
CA LEU A 28 3.85 -1.49 -15.91
C LEU A 28 5.21 -0.80 -15.99
N PHE A 29 6.14 -1.09 -15.09
CA PHE A 29 7.50 -0.57 -15.14
C PHE A 29 8.28 -1.19 -16.31
N SER A 30 8.14 -2.49 -16.51
CA SER A 30 8.67 -3.24 -17.66
C SER A 30 8.05 -2.74 -18.97
N LEU A 31 6.73 -2.51 -19.01
CA LEU A 31 6.06 -1.90 -20.17
C LEU A 31 6.66 -0.52 -20.52
N ARG A 32 6.82 0.35 -19.51
CA ARG A 32 7.44 1.67 -19.67
C ARG A 32 8.87 1.57 -20.17
N SER A 33 9.66 0.69 -19.56
CA SER A 33 11.07 0.49 -19.88
C SER A 33 11.26 -0.01 -21.31
N LEU A 34 10.44 -0.97 -21.75
CA LEU A 34 10.42 -1.47 -23.14
C LEU A 34 10.06 -0.36 -24.13
N ALA A 35 9.01 0.42 -23.85
CA ALA A 35 8.58 1.52 -24.70
C ALA A 35 9.61 2.66 -24.78
N HIS A 36 10.41 2.85 -23.72
CA HIS A 36 11.50 3.82 -23.70
C HIS A 36 12.75 3.31 -24.43
N ALA A 37 13.09 2.04 -24.27
CA ALA A 37 14.28 1.44 -24.86
C ALA A 37 14.17 1.24 -26.39
N SER A 38 12.96 1.00 -26.91
CA SER A 38 12.72 0.80 -28.34
C SER A 38 11.76 1.86 -28.90
N PRO A 39 12.21 2.73 -29.81
CA PRO A 39 11.33 3.67 -30.51
C PRO A 39 10.20 2.97 -31.29
N ALA A 40 10.45 1.78 -31.83
CA ALA A 40 9.40 1.01 -32.51
C ALA A 40 8.29 0.54 -31.57
N LEU A 41 8.64 0.10 -30.36
CA LEU A 41 7.67 -0.28 -29.33
C LEU A 41 6.96 0.96 -28.75
N GLY A 42 7.69 2.04 -28.49
CA GLY A 42 7.11 3.31 -28.03
C GLY A 42 6.06 3.88 -28.98
N ARG A 43 6.29 3.79 -30.31
CA ARG A 43 5.28 4.18 -31.30
C ARG A 43 4.05 3.26 -31.31
N VAL A 44 4.22 1.97 -31.04
CA VAL A 44 3.10 1.02 -30.95
C VAL A 44 2.27 1.32 -29.70
N LEU A 45 2.93 1.56 -28.56
CA LEU A 45 2.25 1.99 -27.34
C LEU A 45 1.44 3.26 -27.57
N ASP A 46 1.99 4.26 -28.28
CA ASP A 46 1.26 5.49 -28.59
C ASP A 46 0.08 5.29 -29.53
N ARG A 47 0.13 4.25 -30.36
CA ARG A 47 -0.91 3.95 -31.33
C ARG A 47 -2.07 3.15 -30.73
N TYR A 48 -1.79 2.32 -29.73
CA TYR A 48 -2.76 1.46 -29.03
C TYR A 48 -2.62 1.61 -27.51
N PRO A 49 -2.68 2.84 -26.96
CA PRO A 49 -2.27 3.10 -25.59
C PRO A 49 -3.22 2.47 -24.57
N LEU A 50 -4.53 2.55 -24.84
CA LEU A 50 -5.55 2.06 -23.93
C LEU A 50 -5.66 0.53 -24.02
N GLU A 51 -5.63 -0.03 -25.23
CA GLU A 51 -5.74 -1.47 -25.46
C GLU A 51 -4.60 -2.23 -24.78
N ILE A 52 -3.36 -1.75 -24.95
CA ILE A 52 -2.19 -2.38 -24.36
C ILE A 52 -2.22 -2.25 -22.83
N VAL A 53 -2.54 -1.06 -22.30
CA VAL A 53 -2.53 -0.87 -20.85
C VAL A 53 -3.66 -1.64 -20.18
N GLU A 54 -4.83 -1.78 -20.82
CA GLU A 54 -5.96 -2.61 -20.33
C GLU A 54 -5.51 -4.04 -20.09
N VAL A 55 -4.90 -4.66 -21.11
CA VAL A 55 -4.44 -6.05 -21.06
C VAL A 55 -3.38 -6.24 -19.97
N VAL A 56 -2.39 -5.35 -19.90
CA VAL A 56 -1.33 -5.46 -18.89
C VAL A 56 -1.90 -5.29 -17.48
N LEU A 57 -2.79 -4.31 -17.27
CA LEU A 57 -3.47 -4.11 -15.99
C LEU A 57 -4.29 -5.35 -15.58
N ASP A 58 -5.00 -5.95 -16.53
CA ASP A 58 -5.86 -7.10 -16.27
C ASP A 58 -5.10 -8.35 -15.85
N VAL A 59 -3.93 -8.56 -16.43
CA VAL A 59 -3.09 -9.75 -16.18
C VAL A 59 -2.21 -9.58 -14.93
N THR A 60 -1.67 -8.38 -14.71
CA THR A 60 -0.54 -8.18 -13.77
C THR A 60 -0.94 -7.54 -12.44
N VAL A 61 -2.01 -6.74 -12.42
CA VAL A 61 -2.36 -5.90 -11.25
C VAL A 61 -3.54 -6.51 -10.49
N PRO A 62 -3.48 -6.63 -9.15
CA PRO A 62 -4.61 -7.05 -8.33
C PRO A 62 -5.85 -6.17 -8.52
N VAL A 63 -7.04 -6.75 -8.37
CA VAL A 63 -8.32 -6.12 -8.75
C VAL A 63 -8.55 -4.76 -8.06
N GLU A 64 -8.42 -4.67 -6.72
CA GLU A 64 -8.62 -3.39 -6.01
C GLU A 64 -7.62 -2.32 -6.47
N THR A 65 -6.36 -2.67 -6.63
CA THR A 65 -5.31 -1.77 -7.13
C THR A 65 -5.62 -1.31 -8.55
N ARG A 66 -6.06 -2.23 -9.42
CA ARG A 66 -6.45 -1.95 -10.80
C ARG A 66 -7.59 -0.94 -10.88
N ARG A 67 -8.60 -1.05 -10.01
CA ARG A 67 -9.72 -0.10 -9.93
C ARG A 67 -9.23 1.29 -9.56
N LEU A 68 -8.33 1.41 -8.59
CA LEU A 68 -7.69 2.69 -8.23
C LEU A 68 -6.88 3.29 -9.39
N MET A 69 -6.09 2.47 -10.08
CA MET A 69 -5.33 2.90 -11.26
C MET A 69 -6.23 3.36 -12.40
N GLY A 70 -7.32 2.64 -12.65
CA GLY A 70 -8.35 3.02 -13.62
C GLY A 70 -9.03 4.33 -13.25
N ALA A 71 -9.30 4.58 -11.97
CA ALA A 71 -9.86 5.85 -11.50
C ALA A 71 -8.91 7.03 -11.70
N VAL A 72 -7.61 6.84 -11.42
CA VAL A 72 -6.56 7.84 -11.72
C VAL A 72 -6.49 8.09 -13.23
N LEU A 73 -6.55 7.04 -14.04
CA LEU A 73 -6.56 7.18 -15.50
C LEU A 73 -7.79 7.99 -15.97
N LYS A 74 -8.99 7.67 -15.47
CA LYS A 74 -10.23 8.41 -15.76
C LYS A 74 -10.14 9.88 -15.36
N ALA A 75 -9.58 10.18 -14.19
CA ALA A 75 -9.36 11.56 -13.73
C ALA A 75 -8.52 12.37 -14.73
N ARG A 76 -7.51 11.75 -15.37
CA ARG A 76 -6.68 12.39 -16.42
C ARG A 76 -7.42 12.62 -17.73
N PHE A 77 -8.46 11.85 -17.99
CA PHE A 77 -9.44 12.13 -19.04
C PHE A 77 -10.51 13.15 -18.62
N LEU A 78 -10.37 13.75 -17.43
CA LEU A 78 -11.34 14.68 -16.85
C LEU A 78 -12.70 13.99 -16.63
N ARG A 79 -12.66 12.70 -16.30
CA ARG A 79 -13.81 11.87 -15.96
C ARG A 79 -13.70 11.53 -14.49
N PHE A 80 -14.56 12.15 -13.69
CA PHE A 80 -14.61 11.96 -12.25
C PHE A 80 -15.78 11.04 -11.89
N PRO A 81 -15.77 10.42 -10.69
CA PRO A 81 -16.93 9.72 -10.14
C PRO A 81 -18.17 10.62 -10.13
N ALA A 82 -19.37 10.06 -10.16
CA ALA A 82 -20.61 10.85 -10.21
C ALA A 82 -20.96 11.50 -8.86
N SER A 83 -20.40 11.01 -7.74
CA SER A 83 -20.62 11.57 -6.40
C SER A 83 -19.42 11.33 -5.49
N LEU A 84 -19.39 11.98 -4.32
CA LEU A 84 -18.40 11.70 -3.29
C LEU A 84 -18.47 10.24 -2.87
N SER A 85 -19.67 9.71 -2.59
CA SER A 85 -19.87 8.32 -2.17
C SER A 85 -19.27 7.29 -3.15
N GLU A 86 -19.39 7.54 -4.46
CA GLU A 86 -18.76 6.71 -5.50
C GLU A 86 -17.24 6.79 -5.43
N ALA A 87 -16.67 7.98 -5.23
CA ALA A 87 -15.24 8.18 -5.08
C ALA A 87 -14.69 7.47 -3.82
N GLN A 88 -15.42 7.51 -2.71
CA GLN A 88 -15.04 6.84 -1.46
C GLN A 88 -15.04 5.31 -1.60
N ASN A 89 -15.85 4.77 -2.51
CA ASN A 89 -16.00 3.34 -2.77
C ASN A 89 -15.28 2.86 -4.04
N VAL A 90 -14.42 3.68 -4.63
CA VAL A 90 -13.79 3.41 -5.95
C VAL A 90 -13.04 2.07 -6.03
N ALA A 91 -12.44 1.62 -4.93
CA ALA A 91 -11.72 0.34 -4.88
C ALA A 91 -12.66 -0.88 -4.81
N LYS A 92 -13.93 -0.69 -4.41
CA LYS A 92 -14.95 -1.74 -4.28
C LYS A 92 -15.84 -1.86 -5.53
N ILE A 93 -16.06 -0.75 -6.23
CA ILE A 93 -16.98 -0.68 -7.37
C ILE A 93 -16.36 -1.36 -8.59
N ASP A 94 -17.10 -2.31 -9.15
CA ASP A 94 -16.77 -2.89 -10.45
C ASP A 94 -17.08 -1.88 -11.56
N SER A 95 -16.01 -1.26 -12.06
CA SER A 95 -16.07 -0.36 -13.20
C SER A 95 -14.89 -0.69 -14.11
N PRO A 96 -15.09 -0.77 -15.45
CA PRO A 96 -14.00 -1.02 -16.36
C PRO A 96 -12.95 0.08 -16.22
N ALA A 97 -11.66 -0.29 -16.27
CA ALA A 97 -10.58 0.69 -16.18
C ALA A 97 -10.63 1.71 -17.33
N ILE A 98 -11.12 1.27 -18.50
CA ILE A 98 -11.25 2.06 -19.72
C ILE A 98 -12.72 2.09 -20.18
N THR A 99 -13.20 3.29 -20.51
CA THR A 99 -14.57 3.50 -21.01
C THR A 99 -14.59 3.74 -22.52
N ASP A 100 -15.76 3.58 -23.15
CA ASP A 100 -15.89 3.80 -24.60
C ASP A 100 -15.66 5.27 -25.00
N GLU A 101 -15.96 6.21 -24.10
CA GLU A 101 -15.63 7.62 -24.32
C GLU A 101 -14.11 7.86 -24.31
N MET A 102 -13.36 7.13 -23.48
CA MET A 102 -11.89 7.18 -23.50
C MET A 102 -11.34 6.61 -24.80
N ARG A 103 -11.90 5.51 -25.31
CA ARG A 103 -11.55 4.94 -26.62
C ARG A 103 -11.84 5.90 -27.77
N SER A 104 -12.86 6.74 -27.61
CA SER A 104 -13.24 7.77 -28.58
C SER A 104 -12.40 9.07 -28.46
N ALA A 105 -11.53 9.18 -27.46
CA ALA A 105 -10.69 10.35 -27.27
C ALA A 105 -9.62 10.47 -28.37
N ARG A 106 -9.08 11.69 -28.54
CA ARG A 106 -7.95 11.88 -29.46
C ARG A 106 -6.76 11.03 -29.03
N LEU A 107 -6.10 10.41 -30.01
CA LEU A 107 -5.00 9.47 -29.79
C LEU A 107 -3.83 10.09 -29.01
N ASP A 108 -3.47 11.34 -29.32
CA ASP A 108 -2.41 12.09 -28.64
C ASP A 108 -2.72 12.27 -27.15
N ARG A 109 -3.97 12.58 -26.81
CA ARG A 109 -4.44 12.67 -25.43
C ARG A 109 -4.38 11.33 -24.72
N ALA A 110 -4.80 10.25 -25.38
CA ALA A 110 -4.76 8.92 -24.79
C ALA A 110 -3.33 8.44 -24.52
N ALA A 111 -2.42 8.62 -25.48
CA ALA A 111 -1.01 8.30 -25.32
C ALA A 111 -0.36 9.11 -24.19
N ALA A 112 -0.65 10.41 -24.09
CA ALA A 112 -0.16 11.26 -23.01
C ALA A 112 -0.66 10.80 -21.63
N ALA A 113 -1.96 10.48 -21.51
CA ALA A 113 -2.55 9.99 -20.27
C ALA A 113 -1.93 8.65 -19.82
N VAL A 114 -1.74 7.71 -20.74
CA VAL A 114 -1.11 6.41 -20.46
C VAL A 114 0.36 6.56 -20.07
N ARG A 115 1.14 7.38 -20.77
CA ARG A 115 2.53 7.67 -20.37
C ARG A 115 2.64 8.29 -18.99
N SER A 116 1.73 9.22 -18.69
CA SER A 116 1.62 9.79 -17.37
C SER A 116 1.29 8.69 -16.35
N LEU A 117 0.39 7.75 -16.66
CA LEU A 117 0.01 6.66 -15.75
C LEU A 117 1.19 5.74 -15.45
N LEU A 118 1.95 5.36 -16.47
CA LEU A 118 3.17 4.58 -16.33
C LEU A 118 4.22 5.31 -15.49
N THR A 119 4.30 6.64 -15.60
CA THR A 119 5.21 7.46 -14.80
C THR A 119 4.79 7.46 -13.32
N THR A 120 3.50 7.63 -13.06
CA THR A 120 2.94 7.55 -11.71
C THR A 120 3.09 6.16 -11.11
N ALA A 121 2.90 5.09 -11.90
CA ALA A 121 3.08 3.72 -11.44
C ALA A 121 4.51 3.45 -10.96
N GLN A 122 5.51 3.92 -11.71
CA GLN A 122 6.90 3.84 -11.27
C GLN A 122 7.15 4.65 -10.00
N ASN A 123 6.56 5.85 -9.88
CA ASN A 123 6.73 6.67 -8.68
C ASN A 123 6.09 6.02 -7.44
N VAL A 124 4.86 5.53 -7.56
CA VAL A 124 4.16 4.77 -6.51
C VAL A 124 4.97 3.55 -6.09
N HIS A 125 5.56 2.84 -7.04
CA HIS A 125 6.41 1.68 -6.77
C HIS A 125 7.67 2.08 -5.97
N ALA A 126 8.36 3.16 -6.37
CA ALA A 126 9.51 3.68 -5.65
C ALA A 126 9.16 4.13 -4.21
N TRP A 127 8.03 4.82 -4.03
CA TRP A 127 7.51 5.18 -2.71
C TRP A 127 7.23 3.95 -1.85
N SER A 128 6.64 2.92 -2.45
CA SER A 128 6.32 1.67 -1.76
C SER A 128 7.57 0.98 -1.24
N HIS A 129 8.60 0.84 -2.09
CA HIS A 129 9.86 0.22 -1.71
C HIS A 129 10.61 1.01 -0.64
N ALA A 130 10.67 2.33 -0.76
CA ALA A 130 11.29 3.19 0.26
C ALA A 130 10.58 3.06 1.62
N CYS A 131 9.24 3.06 1.61
CA CYS A 131 8.45 2.88 2.83
C CYS A 131 8.69 1.49 3.45
N LEU A 132 8.67 0.43 2.66
CA LEU A 132 8.90 -0.93 3.14
C LEU A 132 10.30 -1.10 3.74
N GLU A 133 11.33 -0.55 3.10
CA GLU A 133 12.70 -0.58 3.63
C GLU A 133 12.80 0.16 4.96
N HIS A 134 12.21 1.35 5.07
CA HIS A 134 12.13 2.10 6.31
C HIS A 134 11.41 1.31 7.42
N LEU A 135 10.23 0.76 7.13
CA LEU A 135 9.45 -0.01 8.10
C LEU A 135 10.17 -1.28 8.55
N ILE A 136 10.94 -1.93 7.66
CA ILE A 136 11.76 -3.08 8.02
C ILE A 136 12.88 -2.67 8.98
N GLN A 137 13.56 -1.56 8.73
CA GLN A 137 14.57 -1.02 9.65
C GLN A 137 13.95 -0.72 11.03
N LYS A 138 12.80 -0.03 11.04
CA LYS A 138 12.05 0.26 12.28
C LYS A 138 11.62 -1.00 13.02
N SER A 139 11.23 -2.05 12.30
CA SER A 139 10.87 -3.33 12.90
C SER A 139 12.06 -4.01 13.61
N MET A 140 13.29 -3.78 13.16
CA MET A 140 14.49 -4.32 13.82
C MET A 140 14.89 -3.54 15.09
N GLU A 141 14.38 -2.31 15.26
CA GLU A 141 14.56 -1.51 16.46
C GLU A 141 13.67 -2.00 17.63
N LEU A 142 12.68 -2.87 17.35
CA LEU A 142 11.78 -3.41 18.36
C LEU A 142 12.55 -4.11 19.50
N ARG A 143 12.08 -3.88 20.73
CA ARG A 143 12.58 -4.52 21.96
C ARG A 143 11.42 -5.15 22.76
N PRO A 144 10.70 -6.13 22.20
CA PRO A 144 9.56 -6.74 22.87
C PRO A 144 10.01 -7.59 24.06
N SER A 145 9.29 -7.47 25.15
CA SER A 145 9.52 -8.25 26.36
C SER A 145 8.67 -9.51 26.36
N THR A 146 9.23 -10.63 26.84
CA THR A 146 8.49 -11.89 26.97
C THR A 146 8.06 -12.07 28.43
N LEU A 147 6.76 -12.30 28.60
CA LEU A 147 6.17 -12.61 29.90
C LEU A 147 6.67 -13.97 30.42
N ILE A 148 7.15 -14.01 31.66
CA ILE A 148 7.59 -15.25 32.33
C ILE A 148 6.43 -15.83 33.14
N ARG A 149 5.81 -14.99 33.98
CA ARG A 149 4.76 -15.40 34.89
C ARG A 149 3.79 -14.25 35.17
N LEU A 150 2.49 -14.54 35.05
CA LEU A 150 1.43 -13.68 35.56
C LEU A 150 1.14 -14.08 37.02
N TRP A 151 1.20 -13.13 37.96
CA TRP A 151 1.06 -13.46 39.40
C TRP A 151 -0.36 -13.84 39.84
N ASP A 152 -1.40 -13.53 39.05
CA ASP A 152 -2.80 -13.75 39.43
C ASP A 152 -3.73 -14.23 38.30
N GLY A 153 -3.20 -14.50 37.10
CA GLY A 153 -3.98 -14.92 35.93
C GLY A 153 -4.95 -13.86 35.38
N ARG A 154 -4.97 -12.63 35.95
CA ARG A 154 -5.87 -11.56 35.50
C ARG A 154 -5.24 -10.75 34.38
N LEU A 155 -5.97 -10.64 33.28
CA LEU A 155 -5.65 -9.73 32.19
C LEU A 155 -6.10 -8.34 32.65
N SER A 156 -5.16 -7.50 33.12
CA SER A 156 -5.39 -6.07 33.28
C SER A 156 -4.07 -5.33 33.12
N TRP A 157 -4.11 -4.19 32.45
CA TRP A 157 -2.95 -3.31 32.24
C TRP A 157 -2.21 -2.97 33.55
N LYS A 158 -2.96 -2.85 34.67
CA LYS A 158 -2.40 -2.58 36.01
C LYS A 158 -1.43 -3.65 36.50
N TRP A 159 -1.57 -4.88 36.00
CA TRP A 159 -0.73 -6.01 36.37
C TRP A 159 0.43 -6.23 35.40
N TYR A 160 0.32 -5.76 34.15
CA TYR A 160 1.37 -5.90 33.15
C TYR A 160 2.62 -5.08 33.49
N GLY A 161 2.45 -3.86 34.00
CA GLY A 161 3.56 -3.06 34.53
C GLY A 161 4.26 -3.67 35.76
N LYS A 162 3.66 -4.68 36.39
CA LYS A 162 4.22 -5.41 37.54
C LYS A 162 4.58 -6.86 37.19
N ALA A 163 4.40 -7.26 35.94
CA ALA A 163 4.60 -8.64 35.54
C ALA A 163 6.09 -8.97 35.42
N GLU A 164 6.45 -10.17 35.86
CA GLU A 164 7.81 -10.67 35.70
C GLU A 164 8.04 -10.97 34.21
N SER A 165 8.99 -10.26 33.61
CA SER A 165 9.29 -10.38 32.19
C SER A 165 10.79 -10.35 31.93
N HIS A 166 11.18 -10.92 30.79
CA HIS A 166 12.55 -10.84 30.28
C HIS A 166 12.56 -10.05 28.97
N GLY A 167 13.46 -9.08 28.86
CA GLY A 167 13.70 -8.28 27.64
C GLY A 167 14.49 -9.04 26.56
N ASN A 168 14.16 -10.32 26.33
CA ASN A 168 15.03 -11.25 25.61
C ASN A 168 14.58 -11.57 24.18
N TYR A 169 13.41 -11.08 23.72
CA TYR A 169 13.02 -11.38 22.35
C TYR A 169 13.73 -10.43 21.38
N VAL A 170 14.65 -10.99 20.61
CA VAL A 170 15.37 -10.28 19.55
C VAL A 170 14.61 -10.51 18.25
N PRO A 171 14.07 -9.45 17.60
CA PRO A 171 13.47 -9.56 16.28
C PRO A 171 14.41 -10.24 15.30
N GLN A 172 13.88 -11.21 14.54
CA GLN A 172 14.63 -11.88 13.49
C GLN A 172 14.40 -11.17 12.15
N TYR A 173 15.48 -11.01 11.39
CA TYR A 173 15.37 -10.46 10.05
C TYR A 173 14.76 -11.48 9.10
N THR A 174 13.49 -11.27 8.71
CA THR A 174 12.75 -12.14 7.79
C THR A 174 13.30 -12.17 6.37
N GLY A 175 14.00 -11.11 5.95
CA GLY A 175 14.38 -10.90 4.55
C GLY A 175 13.59 -9.77 3.87
N PRO A 176 13.65 -9.69 2.52
CA PRO A 176 12.92 -8.69 1.74
C PRO A 176 11.39 -8.82 1.89
N PRO A 177 10.61 -7.80 1.50
CA PRO A 177 9.16 -7.83 1.49
C PRO A 177 8.64 -9.03 0.72
N SER A 178 7.63 -9.69 1.26
CA SER A 178 6.87 -10.66 0.48
C SER A 178 5.98 -9.94 -0.53
N TRP A 179 5.50 -10.68 -1.54
CA TRP A 179 4.61 -10.11 -2.55
C TRP A 179 3.37 -9.44 -1.94
N VAL A 180 2.76 -10.05 -0.91
CA VAL A 180 1.56 -9.48 -0.27
C VAL A 180 1.87 -8.18 0.48
N GLU A 181 3.03 -8.09 1.13
CA GLU A 181 3.48 -6.87 1.82
C GLU A 181 3.70 -5.73 0.82
N GLU A 182 4.35 -6.05 -0.31
CA GLU A 182 4.57 -5.10 -1.41
C GLU A 182 3.23 -4.61 -1.99
N GLN A 183 2.31 -5.52 -2.33
CA GLN A 183 1.03 -5.14 -2.93
C GLN A 183 0.14 -4.33 -1.97
N ARG A 184 0.19 -4.60 -0.66
CA ARG A 184 -0.51 -3.78 0.35
C ARG A 184 -0.01 -2.35 0.34
N MET A 185 1.31 -2.17 0.27
CA MET A 185 1.93 -0.84 0.24
C MET A 185 1.65 -0.12 -1.09
N VAL A 186 1.79 -0.81 -2.23
CA VAL A 186 1.46 -0.27 -3.56
C VAL A 186 0.01 0.22 -3.60
N LYS A 187 -0.93 -0.58 -3.08
CA LYS A 187 -2.34 -0.21 -3.00
C LYS A 187 -2.57 1.01 -2.10
N ALA A 188 -1.89 1.09 -0.95
CA ALA A 188 -1.96 2.24 -0.06
C ALA A 188 -1.52 3.54 -0.76
N PHE A 189 -0.41 3.53 -1.49
CA PHE A 189 0.04 4.70 -2.24
C PHE A 189 -0.88 5.05 -3.43
N TRP A 190 -1.50 4.06 -4.09
CA TRP A 190 -2.52 4.35 -5.11
C TRP A 190 -3.76 5.05 -4.56
N ARG A 191 -4.16 4.74 -3.32
CA ARG A 191 -5.22 5.47 -2.62
C ARG A 191 -4.82 6.91 -2.35
N ILE A 192 -3.59 7.13 -1.89
CA ILE A 192 -3.10 8.50 -1.68
C ILE A 192 -3.04 9.25 -3.02
N GLN A 193 -2.51 8.62 -4.08
CA GLN A 193 -2.46 9.23 -5.42
C GLN A 193 -3.85 9.60 -5.93
N PHE A 194 -4.83 8.70 -5.87
CA PHE A 194 -6.19 8.99 -6.33
C PHE A 194 -6.83 10.14 -5.53
N PHE A 195 -6.64 10.15 -4.22
CA PHE A 195 -7.13 11.23 -3.37
C PHE A 195 -6.51 12.59 -3.76
N LEU A 196 -5.19 12.63 -4.00
CA LEU A 196 -4.50 13.84 -4.45
C LEU A 196 -4.95 14.31 -5.84
N GLU A 197 -5.28 13.38 -6.75
CA GLU A 197 -5.85 13.72 -8.07
C GLU A 197 -7.19 14.44 -7.90
N LEU A 198 -8.04 14.03 -6.96
CA LEU A 198 -9.30 14.70 -6.67
C LEU A 198 -9.10 16.08 -6.00
N GLN A 199 -8.12 16.20 -5.11
CA GLN A 199 -7.85 17.44 -4.37
C GLN A 199 -7.12 18.51 -5.19
N GLY A 200 -6.59 18.19 -6.37
CA GLY A 200 -5.91 19.16 -7.23
C GLY A 200 -6.78 20.38 -7.54
N ASP A 201 -6.21 21.59 -7.43
CA ASP A 201 -6.99 22.84 -7.52
C ASP A 201 -7.70 23.01 -8.88
N ASP A 202 -7.05 22.60 -9.97
CA ASP A 202 -7.68 22.57 -11.30
C ASP A 202 -8.88 21.62 -11.38
N ASN A 203 -8.85 20.55 -10.58
CA ASN A 203 -9.89 19.52 -10.57
C ASN A 203 -11.07 19.89 -9.67
N LYS A 204 -10.88 20.68 -8.61
CA LYS A 204 -11.97 21.18 -7.75
C LYS A 204 -13.05 21.91 -8.55
N SER A 205 -12.64 22.82 -9.44
CA SER A 205 -13.57 23.55 -10.32
C SER A 205 -14.37 22.61 -11.24
N ARG A 206 -13.79 21.48 -11.62
CA ARG A 206 -14.41 20.49 -12.50
C ARG A 206 -15.35 19.58 -11.73
N LEU A 207 -14.96 19.17 -10.53
CA LEU A 207 -15.79 18.39 -9.60
C LEU A 207 -17.07 19.15 -9.24
N MET A 208 -17.02 20.47 -9.11
CA MET A 208 -18.21 21.31 -8.90
C MET A 208 -19.25 21.23 -10.04
N ASN A 209 -18.90 20.72 -11.21
CA ASN A 209 -19.87 20.49 -12.30
C ASN A 209 -20.64 19.16 -12.17
N CYS A 210 -20.13 18.20 -11.39
CA CYS A 210 -20.74 16.88 -11.24
C CYS A 210 -21.13 16.55 -9.80
N TRP A 211 -20.52 17.18 -8.80
CA TRP A 211 -20.81 16.98 -7.38
C TRP A 211 -21.51 18.19 -6.78
N ALA A 212 -22.24 17.97 -5.69
CA ALA A 212 -22.78 19.08 -4.91
C ALA A 212 -21.64 19.89 -4.26
N ILE A 213 -21.85 21.20 -4.07
CA ILE A 213 -20.84 22.08 -3.45
C ILE A 213 -20.44 21.55 -2.06
N GLN A 214 -21.41 21.04 -1.30
CA GLN A 214 -21.15 20.47 0.02
C GLN A 214 -20.22 19.25 -0.04
N GLU A 215 -20.31 18.43 -1.08
CA GLU A 215 -19.43 17.26 -1.26
C GLU A 215 -17.99 17.67 -1.58
N VAL A 216 -17.81 18.72 -2.40
CA VAL A 216 -16.49 19.27 -2.72
C VAL A 216 -15.86 19.94 -1.50
N ASP A 217 -16.66 20.61 -0.67
CA ASP A 217 -16.21 21.17 0.61
C ASP A 217 -15.75 20.08 1.58
N VAL A 218 -16.48 18.95 1.64
CA VAL A 218 -16.08 17.78 2.43
C VAL A 218 -14.75 17.23 1.93
N LEU A 219 -14.60 16.97 0.62
CA LEU A 219 -13.33 16.51 0.02
C LEU A 219 -12.15 17.43 0.36
N SER A 220 -12.38 18.75 0.35
CA SER A 220 -11.34 19.76 0.62
C SER A 220 -10.89 19.78 2.08
N ARG A 221 -11.73 19.32 3.01
CA ARG A 221 -11.44 19.24 4.44
C ARG A 221 -11.01 17.84 4.89
N SER A 222 -11.31 16.83 4.08
CA SER A 222 -10.91 15.46 4.33
C SER A 222 -9.42 15.26 4.14
N SER A 223 -8.95 14.16 4.71
CA SER A 223 -7.64 13.57 4.54
C SER A 223 -7.79 12.15 4.00
N PRO A 224 -6.70 11.47 3.61
CA PRO A 224 -6.79 10.04 3.24
C PRO A 224 -7.35 9.15 4.36
N ASP A 225 -7.35 9.64 5.61
CA ASP A 225 -7.78 8.92 6.80
C ASP A 225 -9.30 8.69 6.87
N ASP A 226 -10.07 9.73 6.57
CA ASP A 226 -11.52 9.81 6.70
C ASP A 226 -12.23 9.82 5.34
N PHE A 227 -11.48 9.96 4.24
CA PHE A 227 -12.06 10.00 2.91
C PHE A 227 -12.69 8.67 2.51
N TYR A 228 -11.98 7.55 2.63
CA TYR A 228 -12.46 6.29 2.05
C TYR A 228 -13.44 5.54 2.96
N ASP A 229 -14.49 4.98 2.35
CA ASP A 229 -15.30 3.94 2.98
C ASP A 229 -14.56 2.61 2.82
N MET A 230 -13.83 2.17 3.85
CA MET A 230 -13.05 0.94 3.81
C MET A 230 -12.95 0.24 5.17
N PHE A 231 -12.53 -1.03 5.15
CA PHE A 231 -12.29 -1.77 6.39
C PHE A 231 -11.14 -1.14 7.19
N ARG A 232 -11.22 -1.24 8.52
CA ARG A 232 -10.22 -0.69 9.45
C ARG A 232 -8.79 -1.04 9.06
N PHE A 233 -8.51 -2.31 8.72
CA PHE A 233 -7.15 -2.71 8.33
C PHE A 233 -6.65 -2.05 7.05
N GLN A 234 -7.54 -1.80 6.07
CA GLN A 234 -7.19 -1.10 4.82
C GLN A 234 -6.89 0.38 5.11
N ARG A 235 -7.62 0.97 6.07
CA ARG A 235 -7.35 2.32 6.58
C ARG A 235 -5.98 2.38 7.24
N GLU A 236 -5.66 1.45 8.15
CA GLU A 236 -4.33 1.41 8.80
C GLU A 236 -3.18 1.19 7.80
N GLN A 237 -3.39 0.42 6.72
CA GLN A 237 -2.40 0.31 5.63
C GLN A 237 -2.18 1.64 4.91
N THR A 238 -3.26 2.35 4.60
CA THR A 238 -3.22 3.64 3.90
C THR A 238 -2.56 4.71 4.77
N LEU A 239 -2.93 4.72 6.05
CA LEU A 239 -2.35 5.60 7.06
C LEU A 239 -0.86 5.34 7.30
N THR A 240 -0.42 4.07 7.30
CA THR A 240 1.01 3.75 7.43
C THR A 240 1.82 4.37 6.29
N ALA A 241 1.31 4.30 5.05
CA ALA A 241 1.94 4.95 3.90
C ALA A 241 1.88 6.48 4.00
N TYR A 242 0.78 7.03 4.52
CA TYR A 242 0.57 8.47 4.69
C TYR A 242 1.47 9.08 5.76
N ASP A 243 1.67 8.39 6.89
CA ASP A 243 2.62 8.81 7.93
C ASP A 243 4.04 8.90 7.34
N PHE A 244 4.46 7.85 6.61
CA PHE A 244 5.77 7.84 5.95
C PHE A 244 5.91 8.98 4.93
N LEU A 245 4.88 9.24 4.11
CA LEU A 245 4.86 10.37 3.19
C LEU A 245 5.10 11.70 3.93
N GLY A 246 4.40 11.92 5.06
CA GLY A 246 4.58 13.11 5.89
C GLY A 246 5.98 13.22 6.50
N GLU A 247 6.55 12.10 6.95
CA GLU A 247 7.93 12.06 7.48
C GLU A 247 8.98 12.38 6.42
N VAL A 248 8.80 11.91 5.18
CA VAL A 248 9.70 12.26 4.07
C VAL A 248 9.56 13.73 3.68
N ILE A 249 8.32 14.24 3.56
CA ILE A 249 8.08 15.65 3.20
C ILE A 249 8.62 16.61 4.26
N SER A 250 8.52 16.25 5.54
CA SER A 250 9.08 17.03 6.65
C SER A 250 10.61 16.94 6.76
N GLY A 251 11.27 16.08 5.99
CA GLY A 251 12.71 15.85 6.05
C GLY A 251 13.16 15.05 7.27
N THR A 252 12.23 14.35 7.96
CA THR A 252 12.54 13.52 9.12
C THR A 252 13.35 12.28 8.74
N ILE A 253 13.18 11.79 7.51
CA ILE A 253 13.89 10.62 6.97
C ILE A 253 15.01 11.09 6.04
N PRO A 254 16.29 11.00 6.44
CA PRO A 254 17.40 11.58 5.67
C PRO A 254 17.82 10.75 4.45
N SER A 255 17.39 9.50 4.34
CA SER A 255 17.77 8.59 3.24
C SER A 255 17.01 8.83 1.94
N VAL A 256 15.91 9.58 1.99
CA VAL A 256 15.05 9.87 0.83
C VAL A 256 14.55 11.30 0.86
N GLU A 257 14.31 11.86 -0.31
CA GLU A 257 13.76 13.21 -0.49
C GLU A 257 12.52 13.21 -1.38
N ALA A 258 11.57 14.08 -1.06
CA ALA A 258 10.40 14.35 -1.89
C ALA A 258 10.68 15.55 -2.81
N VAL A 259 10.79 15.28 -4.12
CA VAL A 259 10.96 16.30 -5.15
C VAL A 259 9.59 16.61 -5.76
N HIS A 260 9.12 17.82 -5.51
CA HIS A 260 7.87 18.30 -6.06
C HIS A 260 8.08 18.67 -7.54
N ASP A 261 7.18 18.18 -8.38
CA ASP A 261 7.06 18.58 -9.79
C ASP A 261 5.74 19.33 -9.93
N ASP A 262 5.56 20.11 -11.00
CA ASP A 262 4.35 20.90 -11.27
C ASP A 262 3.12 20.02 -11.62
N THR A 263 3.17 18.71 -11.30
CA THR A 263 2.16 17.72 -11.64
C THR A 263 1.34 17.29 -10.42
N HIS A 264 0.04 17.20 -10.61
CA HIS A 264 -0.96 16.74 -9.64
C HIS A 264 -0.60 15.32 -9.16
N GLY A 265 -0.49 15.13 -7.84
CA GLY A 265 -0.28 13.81 -7.24
C GLY A 265 0.90 13.73 -6.27
N LEU A 266 1.37 12.50 -6.05
CA LEU A 266 2.51 12.22 -5.18
C LEU A 266 3.79 12.89 -5.73
N PRO A 267 4.58 13.57 -4.88
CA PRO A 267 5.89 14.08 -5.29
C PRO A 267 6.79 12.94 -5.76
N LYS A 268 7.80 13.25 -6.57
CA LYS A 268 8.79 12.24 -6.99
C LYS A 268 9.71 11.92 -5.83
N ILE A 269 9.83 10.65 -5.47
CA ILE A 269 10.80 10.23 -4.45
C ILE A 269 12.18 10.03 -5.06
N ARG A 270 13.22 10.49 -4.37
CA ARG A 270 14.62 10.20 -4.72
C ARG A 270 15.38 9.70 -3.51
N TRP A 271 16.31 8.79 -3.74
CA TRP A 271 17.25 8.34 -2.73
C TRP A 271 18.43 9.31 -2.67
N THR A 272 18.89 9.61 -1.46
CA THR A 272 20.13 10.37 -1.27
C THR A 272 21.34 9.48 -1.62
N GLU A 273 22.42 10.08 -2.15
CA GLU A 273 23.57 9.35 -2.72
C GLU A 273 24.09 8.22 -1.81
N GLY A 274 24.33 7.04 -2.40
CA GLY A 274 24.92 5.88 -1.72
C GLY A 274 23.94 4.79 -1.29
N THR A 275 22.63 5.03 -1.40
CA THR A 275 21.59 4.05 -1.00
C THR A 275 20.68 3.75 -2.18
N VAL A 276 20.85 2.60 -2.82
CA VAL A 276 19.93 2.10 -3.86
C VAL A 276 19.14 0.94 -3.24
N PRO A 277 17.81 0.86 -3.46
CA PRO A 277 17.00 -0.24 -2.95
C PRO A 277 17.61 -1.57 -3.38
N ARG A 278 17.86 -2.43 -2.39
CA ARG A 278 18.63 -3.67 -2.58
C ARG A 278 17.81 -4.81 -3.17
N TRP A 279 16.49 -4.69 -3.27
CA TRP A 279 15.61 -5.86 -3.42
C TRP A 279 14.77 -5.81 -4.68
N SER A 280 14.77 -6.94 -5.39
CA SER A 280 13.84 -7.17 -6.50
C SER A 280 12.43 -7.43 -5.97
N CYS A 281 11.42 -7.03 -6.73
CA CYS A 281 10.02 -7.33 -6.41
C CYS A 281 9.83 -8.84 -6.31
N ALA A 282 9.12 -9.28 -5.27
CA ALA A 282 8.80 -10.70 -5.12
C ALA A 282 7.73 -11.08 -6.16
N GLU A 283 7.83 -12.28 -6.74
CA GLU A 283 6.73 -12.82 -7.52
C GLU A 283 5.62 -13.36 -6.59
N PRO A 284 4.35 -13.32 -7.04
CA PRO A 284 3.25 -13.89 -6.26
C PRO A 284 3.49 -15.38 -6.04
N PRO A 285 3.57 -15.84 -4.79
CA PRO A 285 3.82 -17.24 -4.50
C PRO A 285 2.65 -18.10 -5.00
N SER A 286 2.97 -19.23 -5.60
CA SER A 286 1.98 -20.26 -5.93
C SER A 286 2.00 -21.33 -4.85
N PHE A 287 0.94 -21.38 -4.05
CA PHE A 287 0.78 -22.42 -3.04
C PHE A 287 -0.15 -23.52 -3.54
N GLY A 288 0.20 -24.77 -3.24
CA GLY A 288 -0.80 -25.84 -3.28
C GLY A 288 -1.90 -25.58 -2.26
N ARG A 289 -3.09 -26.17 -2.47
CA ARG A 289 -4.23 -26.04 -1.56
C ARG A 289 -3.79 -26.27 -0.10
N ASN A 290 -4.12 -25.33 0.79
CA ASN A 290 -3.81 -25.35 2.23
C ASN A 290 -2.32 -25.39 2.61
N LYS A 291 -1.41 -25.02 1.70
CA LYS A 291 0.04 -24.95 2.01
C LYS A 291 0.52 -23.56 2.41
N ASP A 292 -0.32 -22.54 2.27
CA ASP A 292 0.00 -21.18 2.68
C ASP A 292 -0.25 -20.97 4.18
N ILE A 293 0.73 -21.36 4.98
CA ILE A 293 0.68 -21.27 6.45
C ILE A 293 0.75 -19.80 6.90
N PHE A 294 1.32 -18.91 6.07
CA PHE A 294 1.62 -17.53 6.41
C PHE A 294 0.74 -16.50 5.69
N HIS A 295 -0.26 -16.95 4.93
CA HIS A 295 -1.19 -16.10 4.21
C HIS A 295 -0.46 -15.10 3.27
N GLN A 296 0.53 -15.59 2.53
CA GLN A 296 1.34 -14.83 1.58
C GLN A 296 0.78 -14.87 0.15
N GLY A 297 -0.24 -15.71 -0.10
CA GLY A 297 -0.90 -15.89 -1.39
C GLY A 297 -1.78 -14.72 -1.79
N ARG A 298 -2.16 -14.69 -3.08
CA ARG A 298 -2.98 -13.62 -3.68
C ARG A 298 -4.32 -13.46 -3.00
N GLU A 299 -4.91 -14.56 -2.55
CA GLU A 299 -6.20 -14.63 -1.87
C GLU A 299 -6.22 -13.90 -0.52
N TYR A 300 -5.06 -13.63 0.08
CA TYR A 300 -4.91 -12.98 1.37
C TYR A 300 -4.55 -11.49 1.28
N LEU A 301 -4.40 -10.96 0.07
CA LEU A 301 -4.08 -9.54 -0.15
C LEU A 301 -5.15 -8.61 0.43
N ASP A 302 -6.41 -8.92 0.15
CA ASP A 302 -7.56 -8.11 0.53
C ASP A 302 -8.29 -8.67 1.77
N GLN A 303 -7.70 -9.67 2.44
CA GLN A 303 -8.21 -10.16 3.72
C GLN A 303 -7.60 -9.38 4.89
N THR A 304 -8.35 -9.27 5.98
CA THR A 304 -7.85 -8.66 7.23
C THR A 304 -6.62 -9.42 7.73
N PRO A 305 -5.44 -8.76 7.83
CA PRO A 305 -4.22 -9.35 8.38
C PRO A 305 -4.44 -9.87 9.81
N LEU A 306 -3.72 -10.93 10.19
CA LEU A 306 -3.85 -11.47 11.55
C LEU A 306 -3.43 -10.45 12.62
N SER A 307 -2.47 -9.57 12.32
CA SER A 307 -2.07 -8.48 13.20
C SER A 307 -3.25 -7.57 13.56
N CYS A 308 -4.02 -7.13 12.56
CA CYS A 308 -5.23 -6.33 12.79
C CYS A 308 -6.30 -7.11 13.56
N ARG A 309 -6.57 -8.38 13.17
CA ARG A 309 -7.54 -9.21 13.90
C ARG A 309 -7.13 -9.44 15.37
N PHE A 310 -5.83 -9.60 15.60
CA PHE A 310 -5.29 -9.79 16.94
C PHE A 310 -5.51 -8.54 17.79
N LEU A 311 -5.16 -7.35 17.29
CA LEU A 311 -5.41 -6.12 18.03
C LEU A 311 -6.91 -5.89 18.25
N ASP A 312 -7.75 -6.03 17.21
CA ASP A 312 -9.20 -5.85 17.33
C ASP A 312 -9.80 -6.75 18.43
N MET A 313 -9.33 -7.99 18.52
CA MET A 313 -9.75 -8.93 19.55
C MET A 313 -9.23 -8.52 20.94
N MET A 314 -7.94 -8.22 21.04
CA MET A 314 -7.32 -7.82 22.29
C MET A 314 -7.72 -6.39 22.71
N SER A 315 -8.44 -5.63 21.90
CA SER A 315 -8.95 -4.31 22.28
C SER A 315 -10.40 -4.36 22.79
N GLN A 316 -11.02 -5.54 22.84
CA GLN A 316 -12.37 -5.75 23.37
C GLN A 316 -12.35 -6.22 24.84
N PRO A 317 -13.42 -5.99 25.61
CA PRO A 317 -13.55 -6.56 26.95
C PRO A 317 -13.63 -8.08 26.86
N HIS A 318 -12.97 -8.79 27.78
CA HIS A 318 -13.07 -10.25 27.86
C HIS A 318 -13.77 -10.67 29.15
N THR A 319 -14.43 -11.84 29.12
CA THR A 319 -15.08 -12.44 30.29
C THR A 319 -14.10 -12.75 31.43
N GLU A 320 -12.80 -12.80 31.13
CA GLU A 320 -11.70 -13.08 32.06
C GLU A 320 -11.03 -11.79 32.61
N GLY A 321 -11.47 -10.59 32.19
CA GLY A 321 -10.91 -9.30 32.59
C GLY A 321 -10.67 -8.33 31.41
N ASP A 322 -10.26 -7.10 31.73
CA ASP A 322 -9.96 -6.06 30.72
C ASP A 322 -8.63 -6.37 30.02
N SER A 323 -8.69 -6.63 28.71
CA SER A 323 -7.47 -6.86 27.95
C SER A 323 -6.46 -5.70 28.12
N PRO A 324 -5.15 -5.97 28.22
CA PRO A 324 -4.13 -4.92 28.32
C PRO A 324 -4.09 -3.97 27.12
N LEU A 325 -4.68 -4.38 25.98
CA LEU A 325 -4.78 -3.57 24.77
C LEU A 325 -6.17 -2.90 24.62
N PHE A 326 -7.00 -2.98 25.66
CA PHE A 326 -8.33 -2.37 25.68
C PHE A 326 -8.25 -0.85 25.52
N GLY A 327 -9.05 -0.31 24.60
CA GLY A 327 -9.06 1.12 24.28
C GLY A 327 -7.87 1.64 23.48
N LEU A 328 -6.85 0.81 23.18
CA LEU A 328 -5.73 1.24 22.37
C LEU A 328 -6.08 1.32 20.89
N SER A 329 -5.61 2.39 20.25
CA SER A 329 -5.65 2.53 18.80
C SER A 329 -4.55 1.71 18.12
N PHE A 330 -4.65 1.53 16.80
CA PHE A 330 -3.62 0.84 16.02
C PHE A 330 -2.39 1.74 15.75
N GLN A 331 -2.51 3.05 15.97
CA GLN A 331 -1.52 4.07 15.61
C GLN A 331 -0.09 3.77 16.12
N PRO A 332 0.14 3.35 17.39
CA PRO A 332 1.49 3.09 17.89
C PRO A 332 2.24 1.99 17.12
N TYR A 333 1.50 1.11 16.42
CA TYR A 333 2.03 -0.03 15.69
C TYR A 333 2.30 0.28 14.20
N ARG A 334 1.75 1.39 13.66
CA ARG A 334 1.95 1.80 12.25
C ARG A 334 3.41 2.05 11.91
N ARG A 335 4.15 2.74 12.81
CA ARG A 335 5.60 3.00 12.67
C ARG A 335 6.46 1.74 12.53
N TYR A 336 5.94 0.59 12.95
CA TYR A 336 6.60 -0.71 12.82
C TYR A 336 6.02 -1.56 11.69
N GLY A 337 5.10 -1.04 10.86
CA GLY A 337 4.57 -1.71 9.69
C GLY A 337 3.53 -2.82 9.97
N PHE A 338 2.97 -2.90 11.18
CA PHE A 338 2.10 -4.03 11.57
C PHE A 338 0.84 -4.19 10.69
N ALA A 339 0.37 -3.12 10.05
CA ALA A 339 -0.76 -3.17 9.10
C ALA A 339 -0.36 -3.78 7.75
N ILE A 340 0.93 -3.77 7.42
CA ILE A 340 1.51 -4.19 6.13
C ILE A 340 1.95 -5.65 6.21
N TRP A 341 2.60 -6.03 7.30
CA TRP A 341 3.30 -7.30 7.45
C TRP A 341 2.44 -8.55 7.26
N ASP A 342 3.05 -9.53 6.61
CA ASP A 342 2.49 -10.86 6.53
C ASP A 342 2.68 -11.63 7.84
N ASN A 343 2.08 -12.81 7.92
CA ASN A 343 2.16 -13.60 9.14
C ASN A 343 3.58 -14.16 9.37
N LYS A 344 4.40 -14.34 8.33
CA LYS A 344 5.77 -14.81 8.52
C LYS A 344 6.58 -13.74 9.25
N ARG A 345 6.57 -12.50 8.75
CA ARG A 345 7.28 -11.39 9.37
C ARG A 345 6.78 -11.12 10.78
N MET A 346 5.46 -11.12 11.01
CA MET A 346 4.92 -10.96 12.36
C MET A 346 5.40 -12.06 13.33
N ALA A 347 5.63 -13.28 12.86
CA ALA A 347 6.17 -14.37 13.70
C ALA A 347 7.67 -14.19 13.98
N ASP A 348 8.44 -13.82 12.97
CA ASP A 348 9.89 -13.55 13.07
C ASP A 348 10.19 -12.31 13.93
N LEU A 349 9.27 -11.34 13.99
CA LEU A 349 9.29 -10.21 14.94
C LEU A 349 8.83 -10.59 16.36
N GLY A 350 8.37 -11.84 16.56
CA GLY A 350 7.91 -12.34 17.85
C GLY A 350 6.54 -11.87 18.27
N MET A 351 5.80 -11.25 17.36
CA MET A 351 4.50 -10.64 17.62
C MET A 351 3.34 -11.61 17.45
N ARG A 352 3.61 -12.85 17.04
CA ARG A 352 2.65 -13.95 17.04
C ARG A 352 3.32 -15.33 17.12
N ASP A 353 2.50 -16.37 17.27
CA ASP A 353 2.94 -17.75 17.23
C ASP A 353 3.35 -18.17 15.80
N PRO A 354 4.56 -18.75 15.61
CA PRO A 354 5.01 -19.21 14.29
C PRO A 354 4.25 -20.47 13.84
N THR A 355 3.78 -21.29 14.79
CA THR A 355 2.92 -22.42 14.47
C THR A 355 1.54 -21.84 14.17
N ASN A 356 0.95 -22.19 13.02
CA ASN A 356 -0.42 -21.77 12.66
C ASN A 356 -1.50 -22.41 13.58
N THR A 357 -1.12 -22.72 14.83
CA THR A 357 -2.05 -23.02 15.89
C THR A 357 -2.87 -21.77 16.17
N SER A 358 -4.11 -22.00 16.58
CA SER A 358 -5.11 -20.97 16.80
C SER A 358 -4.55 -19.68 17.42
N VAL A 359 -4.98 -18.52 16.89
CA VAL A 359 -4.69 -17.18 17.43
C VAL A 359 -4.97 -17.07 18.94
N PHE A 360 -5.83 -17.97 19.46
CA PHE A 360 -6.20 -18.04 20.88
C PHE A 360 -5.13 -18.68 21.77
N ARG A 361 -4.24 -19.52 21.23
CA ARG A 361 -3.18 -20.15 22.00
C ARG A 361 -2.14 -19.10 22.34
N ASN A 362 -1.79 -18.97 23.63
CA ASN A 362 -0.80 -18.01 24.12
C ASN A 362 -1.18 -16.52 23.96
N ARG A 363 -2.47 -16.18 23.78
CA ARG A 363 -2.93 -14.78 23.60
C ARG A 363 -2.36 -13.81 24.63
N ILE A 364 -2.26 -14.24 25.89
CA ILE A 364 -1.72 -13.46 27.03
C ILE A 364 -0.25 -13.07 26.80
N PHE A 365 0.57 -14.02 26.33
CA PHE A 365 1.99 -13.78 26.10
C PHE A 365 2.22 -12.83 24.94
N TYR A 366 1.44 -12.96 23.86
CA TYR A 366 1.53 -12.08 22.70
C TYR A 366 0.92 -10.70 22.97
N SER A 367 -0.18 -10.61 23.73
CA SER A 367 -0.72 -9.31 24.14
C SER A 367 0.26 -8.56 25.03
N PHE A 368 1.02 -9.27 25.87
CA PHE A 368 2.12 -8.68 26.64
C PHE A 368 3.25 -8.15 25.75
N ARG A 369 3.65 -8.92 24.73
CA ARG A 369 4.67 -8.44 23.77
C ARG A 369 4.23 -7.19 23.03
N TRP A 370 2.98 -7.15 22.56
CA TRP A 370 2.41 -5.97 21.91
C TRP A 370 2.34 -4.78 22.85
N TRP A 371 1.94 -4.99 24.11
CA TRP A 371 1.92 -3.93 25.12
C TRP A 371 3.34 -3.42 25.45
N SER A 372 4.33 -4.31 25.49
CA SER A 372 5.70 -3.97 25.93
C SER A 372 6.48 -3.04 24.99
N ILE A 373 5.97 -2.82 23.77
CA ILE A 373 6.61 -1.93 22.78
C ILE A 373 5.94 -0.54 22.73
N LEU A 374 4.94 -0.32 23.58
CA LEU A 374 4.25 0.96 23.72
C LEU A 374 5.06 1.89 24.63
N THR A 375 5.03 3.18 24.32
CA THR A 375 5.57 4.20 25.23
C THR A 375 4.56 4.54 26.33
N GLU A 376 5.01 5.27 27.36
CA GLU A 376 4.09 5.75 28.40
C GLU A 376 3.00 6.65 27.82
N GLU A 377 3.32 7.48 26.81
CA GLU A 377 2.35 8.33 26.12
C GLU A 377 1.29 7.51 25.38
N ASP A 378 1.70 6.44 24.68
CA ASP A 378 0.77 5.56 23.95
C ASP A 378 -0.25 4.93 24.92
N VAL A 379 0.20 4.52 26.11
CA VAL A 379 -0.65 3.94 27.15
C VAL A 379 -1.59 5.00 27.74
N GLN A 380 -1.09 6.21 28.00
CA GLN A 380 -1.90 7.31 28.52
C GLN A 380 -2.99 7.76 27.55
N GLN A 381 -2.68 7.85 26.25
CA GLN A 381 -3.69 8.14 25.22
C GLN A 381 -4.76 7.05 25.14
N GLY A 382 -4.37 5.78 25.28
CA GLY A 382 -5.31 4.66 25.38
C GLY A 382 -6.30 4.78 26.54
N LEU A 383 -5.81 5.26 27.69
CA LEU A 383 -6.62 5.46 28.89
C LEU A 383 -7.57 6.66 28.79
N GLN A 384 -7.23 7.70 28.01
CA GLN A 384 -8.10 8.87 27.78
C GLN A 384 -9.26 8.59 26.82
N ASN A 385 -9.14 7.55 26.00
CA ASN A 385 -10.19 7.10 25.09
C ASN A 385 -11.18 6.10 25.74
N GLN A 386 -11.04 5.86 27.06
CA GLN A 386 -11.98 5.11 27.91
C GLN A 386 -12.97 6.07 28.56
#